data_AF-A0A2A5FLT2-F1
#
_entry.id   AF-A0A2A5FLT2-F1
#
_cell.length_a   1.000
_cell.length_b   1.000
_cell.length_c   1.000
_cell.angle_alpha   90.00
_cell.angle_beta   90.00
_cell.angle_gamma   90.00
#
_symmetry.space_group_name_H-M   'P 1'
#
loop_
_entity.id
_entity.type
_entity.pdbx_description
1 polymer ?
#
loop_
_entity_poly.entity_id
_entity_poly.type
_entity_poly.pdbx_seq_one_letter_code
_entity_poly.pdbx_strand_id
1 'polypeptide(L)'
;MVELGLQEKVFARMHTFGKAMGCHGSIVLGSEILREYLVNFARAFIYTTALTFHSLLIVKYAYDLLKESNFKKLKSSILTNLFKEKVKYALLSSESPIQCLVIPGNEKVKSVAEKVQNDGFDVRPILSPTVPKSKERLRICLHAFNTENEVIGLAESINRNL
;
A
#
# COMPACT_ATOMS: atom_id res chain seq x y z
N MET A 1 6.89 -8.59 10.09
CA MET A 1 8.31 -8.92 10.31
C MET A 1 8.79 -8.53 11.70
N VAL A 2 8.83 -7.23 12.04
CA VAL A 2 9.16 -6.78 13.41
C VAL A 2 8.14 -7.31 14.42
N GLU A 3 6.86 -7.26 14.06
CA GLU A 3 5.76 -7.87 14.82
C GLU A 3 5.92 -9.38 15.05
N LEU A 4 6.65 -10.08 14.16
CA LEU A 4 6.93 -11.51 14.28
C LEU A 4 8.29 -11.78 14.95
N GLY A 5 9.00 -10.74 15.42
CA GLY A 5 10.32 -10.87 16.03
C GLY A 5 11.44 -11.35 15.08
N LEU A 6 11.24 -11.24 13.76
CA LEU A 6 12.17 -11.78 12.77
C LEU A 6 13.23 -10.77 12.32
N GLN A 7 13.21 -9.54 12.82
CA GLN A 7 14.04 -8.44 12.29
C GLN A 7 15.55 -8.69 12.36
N GLU A 8 16.03 -9.48 13.32
CA GLU A 8 17.45 -9.85 13.45
C GLU A 8 17.82 -11.07 12.59
N LYS A 9 16.83 -11.77 12.01
CA LYS A 9 17.03 -12.94 11.16
C LYS A 9 17.08 -12.60 9.67
N VAL A 10 17.02 -11.33 9.31
CA VAL A 10 17.23 -10.89 7.92
C VAL A 10 18.50 -10.11 7.76
N PHE A 11 19.15 -10.34 6.62
CA PHE A 11 20.33 -9.64 6.20
C PHE A 11 20.10 -8.13 6.03
N ALA A 12 19.00 -7.74 5.40
CA ALA A 12 18.68 -6.34 5.12
C ALA A 12 17.16 -6.10 5.15
N ARG A 13 16.77 -4.89 5.53
CA ARG A 13 15.38 -4.39 5.44
C ARG A 13 15.36 -3.12 4.63
N MET A 14 14.37 -2.98 3.76
CA MET A 14 14.19 -1.80 2.94
C MET A 14 12.84 -1.16 3.26
N HIS A 15 12.87 0.12 3.63
CA HIS A 15 11.66 0.91 3.86
C HIS A 15 11.55 1.98 2.78
N THR A 16 10.33 2.23 2.31
CA THR A 16 10.01 3.39 1.47
C THR A 16 9.18 4.37 2.26
N PHE A 17 9.45 5.66 2.08
CA PHE A 17 8.71 6.73 2.73
C PHE A 17 7.49 7.17 1.90
N GLY A 18 7.38 6.73 0.65
CA GLY A 18 6.29 7.07 -0.30
C GLY A 18 4.97 6.35 -0.11
N LYS A 19 4.76 5.62 0.99
CA LYS A 19 3.52 4.89 1.27
C LYS A 19 2.84 5.46 2.51
N ALA A 20 2.79 4.68 3.60
CA ALA A 20 2.12 5.07 4.83
C ALA A 20 2.68 6.36 5.47
N MET A 21 3.96 6.69 5.21
CA MET A 21 4.58 7.93 5.70
C MET A 21 4.22 9.16 4.86
N GLY A 22 3.76 8.98 3.61
CA GLY A 22 3.39 10.10 2.74
C GLY A 22 4.54 11.04 2.38
N CYS A 23 5.80 10.58 2.47
CA CYS A 23 6.99 11.37 2.15
C CYS A 23 7.70 10.85 0.90
N HIS A 24 8.87 11.40 0.57
CA HIS A 24 9.73 10.88 -0.49
C HIS A 24 10.99 10.23 0.08
N GLY A 25 11.51 9.23 -0.64
CA GLY A 25 12.76 8.55 -0.31
C GLY A 25 12.60 7.11 0.19
N SER A 26 13.74 6.50 0.50
CA SER A 26 13.83 5.14 1.01
C SER A 26 15.09 4.96 1.84
N ILE A 27 15.14 3.91 2.65
CA ILE A 27 16.28 3.56 3.50
C ILE A 27 16.51 2.05 3.49
N VAL A 28 17.78 1.65 3.55
CA VAL A 28 18.22 0.27 3.80
C VAL A 28 18.74 0.19 5.22
N LEU A 29 18.24 -0.78 5.99
CA LEU A 29 18.64 -1.09 7.36
C LEU A 29 19.31 -2.47 7.36
N GLY A 30 20.41 -2.60 8.08
CA GLY A 30 21.12 -3.86 8.25
C GLY A 30 22.39 -3.67 9.07
N SER A 31 23.31 -4.64 9.01
CA SER A 31 24.57 -4.57 9.74
C SER A 31 25.41 -3.36 9.32
N GLU A 32 26.33 -2.96 10.19
CA GLU A 32 27.31 -1.91 9.90
C GLU A 32 28.13 -2.24 8.65
N ILE A 33 28.63 -3.48 8.54
CA ILE A 33 29.35 -3.99 7.36
C ILE A 33 28.52 -3.80 6.08
N LEU A 34 27.22 -4.12 6.10
CA LEU A 34 26.34 -3.92 4.95
C LEU A 34 26.20 -2.43 4.61
N ARG A 35 26.01 -1.58 5.61
CA ARG A 35 25.86 -0.13 5.41
C ARG A 35 27.14 0.48 4.81
N GLU A 36 28.30 0.14 5.36
CA GLU A 36 29.60 0.60 4.85
C GLU A 36 29.83 0.11 3.42
N TYR A 37 29.54 -1.17 3.15
CA TYR A 37 29.66 -1.71 1.80
C TYR A 37 28.76 -0.94 0.81
N LEU A 38 27.49 -0.70 1.15
CA LEU A 38 26.58 0.03 0.27
C LEU A 38 27.02 1.48 0.05
N VAL A 39 27.48 2.18 1.09
CA VAL A 39 27.98 3.56 0.96
C VAL A 39 29.20 3.63 0.03
N ASN A 40 30.09 2.64 0.08
CA ASN A 40 31.34 2.63 -0.70
C ASN A 40 31.19 2.03 -2.12
N PHE A 41 30.24 1.13 -2.36
CA PHE A 41 30.16 0.38 -3.61
C PHE A 41 28.83 0.51 -4.37
N ALA A 42 27.75 0.99 -3.75
CA ALA A 42 26.46 1.09 -4.43
C ALA A 42 26.40 2.32 -5.34
N ARG A 43 26.58 2.12 -6.65
CA ARG A 43 26.49 3.20 -7.66
C ARG A 43 25.21 4.03 -7.57
N ALA A 44 24.07 3.40 -7.29
CA ALA A 44 22.78 4.07 -7.15
C ALA A 44 22.71 5.01 -5.93
N PHE A 45 23.60 4.84 -4.95
CA PHE A 45 23.75 5.75 -3.81
C PHE A 45 24.85 6.80 -4.07
N ILE A 46 25.99 6.39 -4.65
CA ILE A 46 27.16 7.25 -4.88
C ILE A 46 26.90 8.33 -5.95
N TYR A 47 26.19 7.97 -7.03
CA TYR A 47 26.01 8.84 -8.19
C TYR A 47 24.61 9.46 -8.27
N THR A 48 23.95 9.67 -7.13
CA THR A 48 22.68 10.38 -7.04
C THR A 48 22.79 11.55 -6.09
N THR A 49 21.95 12.57 -6.28
CA THR A 49 21.82 13.67 -5.34
C THR A 49 21.20 13.17 -4.04
N ALA A 50 21.78 13.58 -2.91
CA ALA A 50 21.23 13.28 -1.59
C ALA A 50 19.85 13.92 -1.38
N LEU A 51 19.06 13.33 -0.49
CA LEU A 51 17.79 13.93 -0.06
C LEU A 51 18.03 15.31 0.58
N THR A 52 17.14 16.25 0.29
CA THR A 52 17.21 17.59 0.88
C THR A 52 16.94 17.55 2.39
N PHE A 53 17.44 18.56 3.12
CA PHE A 53 17.22 18.66 4.56
C PHE A 53 15.74 18.66 4.95
N HIS A 54 14.88 19.35 4.19
CA HIS A 54 13.43 19.36 4.43
C HIS A 54 12.82 17.97 4.29
N SER A 55 13.27 17.16 3.31
CA SER A 55 12.81 15.78 3.17
C SER A 55 13.19 14.92 4.39
N LEU A 56 14.39 15.11 4.96
CA LEU A 56 14.81 14.40 6.17
C LEU A 56 13.97 14.79 7.39
N LEU A 57 13.65 16.08 7.54
CA LEU A 57 12.77 16.55 8.61
C LEU A 57 11.37 15.95 8.50
N ILE A 58 10.78 15.94 7.31
CA ILE A 58 9.44 15.35 7.10
C ILE A 58 9.44 13.87 7.47
N VAL A 59 10.46 13.11 7.08
CA VAL A 59 10.59 11.69 7.46
C VAL A 59 10.67 11.53 8.98
N LYS A 60 11.47 12.36 9.67
CA LYS A 60 11.58 12.34 11.14
C LYS A 60 10.21 12.58 11.79
N TYR A 61 9.50 13.63 11.39
CA TYR A 61 8.18 13.95 11.95
C TYR A 61 7.13 12.89 11.61
N ALA A 62 7.18 12.29 10.42
CA ALA A 62 6.30 11.19 10.05
C ALA A 62 6.48 9.98 10.97
N TYR A 63 7.73 9.66 11.36
CA TYR A 63 8.00 8.62 12.35
C TYR A 63 7.43 8.95 13.73
N ASP A 64 7.55 10.20 14.18
CA ASP A 64 7.03 10.62 15.48
C ASP A 64 5.49 10.54 15.51
N LEU A 65 4.82 11.02 14.48
CA LEU A 65 3.36 10.86 14.32
C LEU A 65 2.92 9.40 14.29
N LEU A 66 3.72 8.51 13.68
CA LEU A 66 3.38 7.09 13.60
C LEU A 66 3.44 6.39 14.96
N LYS A 67 4.38 6.77 15.83
CA LYS A 67 4.50 6.20 17.19
C LYS A 67 3.24 6.45 18.02
N GLU A 68 2.60 7.60 17.83
CA GLU A 68 1.40 8.00 18.56
C GLU A 68 0.09 7.41 17.98
N SER A 69 0.16 6.75 16.81
CA SER A 69 -1.01 6.50 15.97
C SER A 69 -1.67 5.11 16.07
N ASN A 70 -1.70 4.50 17.26
CA ASN A 70 -2.39 3.20 17.46
C ASN A 70 -3.86 3.23 16.98
N PHE A 71 -4.54 4.37 17.16
CA PHE A 71 -5.90 4.58 16.68
C PHE A 71 -6.05 4.44 15.16
N LYS A 72 -5.08 4.93 14.37
CA LYS A 72 -5.15 4.87 12.89
C LYS A 72 -5.04 3.44 12.38
N LYS A 73 -4.22 2.59 13.02
CA LYS A 73 -4.12 1.16 12.68
C LYS A 73 -5.43 0.43 12.96
N LEU A 74 -6.02 0.66 14.13
CA LEU A 74 -7.29 0.06 14.51
C LEU A 74 -8.41 0.47 13.55
N LYS A 75 -8.53 1.78 13.27
CA LYS A 75 -9.54 2.29 12.33
C LYS A 75 -9.37 1.68 10.93
N SER A 76 -8.15 1.60 10.40
CA SER A 76 -7.90 0.98 9.09
C SER A 76 -8.31 -0.49 9.06
N SER A 77 -8.11 -1.23 10.16
CA SER A 77 -8.56 -2.63 10.26
C SER A 77 -10.08 -2.74 10.28
N ILE A 78 -10.76 -1.87 11.04
CA ILE A 78 -12.24 -1.83 11.11
C ILE A 78 -12.81 -1.57 9.71
N LEU A 79 -12.30 -0.55 9.01
CA LEU A 79 -12.74 -0.23 7.66
C LEU A 79 -12.47 -1.37 6.66
N THR A 80 -11.35 -2.08 6.83
CA THR A 80 -11.03 -3.25 6.00
C THR A 80 -12.04 -4.37 6.19
N ASN A 81 -12.40 -4.66 7.45
CA ASN A 81 -13.40 -5.68 7.77
C ASN A 81 -14.80 -5.28 7.29
N LEU A 82 -15.17 -4.01 7.46
CA LEU A 82 -16.43 -3.47 6.93
C LEU A 82 -16.51 -3.63 5.41
N PHE A 83 -15.45 -3.30 4.68
CA PHE A 83 -15.39 -3.50 3.23
C PHE A 83 -15.56 -4.98 2.84
N LYS A 84 -14.82 -5.89 3.51
CA LYS A 84 -14.91 -7.34 3.30
C LYS A 84 -16.33 -7.88 3.55
N GLU A 85 -17.04 -7.35 4.54
CA GLU A 85 -18.42 -7.73 4.87
C GLU A 85 -19.42 -7.26 3.80
N LYS A 86 -19.25 -6.06 3.26
CA LYS A 86 -20.22 -5.46 2.34
C LYS A 86 -20.03 -5.87 0.88
N VAL A 87 -18.82 -6.25 0.46
CA VAL A 87 -18.58 -6.69 -0.91
C VAL A 87 -19.09 -8.12 -1.11
N LYS A 88 -19.88 -8.36 -2.16
CA LYS A 88 -20.49 -9.68 -2.46
C LYS A 88 -19.52 -10.65 -3.13
N TYR A 89 -18.42 -10.13 -3.65
CA TYR A 89 -17.47 -10.88 -4.46
C TYR A 89 -16.27 -11.35 -3.65
N ALA A 90 -15.74 -12.52 -4.02
CA ALA A 90 -14.58 -13.10 -3.35
C ALA A 90 -13.33 -12.23 -3.53
N LEU A 91 -12.74 -11.83 -2.40
CA LEU A 91 -11.47 -11.13 -2.34
C LEU A 91 -10.32 -12.12 -2.21
N LEU A 92 -9.12 -11.73 -2.65
CA LEU A 92 -7.90 -12.44 -2.28
C LEU A 92 -7.70 -12.37 -0.76
N SER A 93 -7.31 -13.49 -0.15
CA SER A 93 -6.99 -13.55 1.28
C SER A 93 -5.91 -12.52 1.61
N SER A 94 -6.26 -11.54 2.46
CA SER A 94 -5.41 -10.42 2.84
C SER A 94 -5.95 -9.78 4.11
N GLU A 95 -5.12 -9.73 5.16
CA GLU A 95 -5.41 -8.96 6.39
C GLU A 95 -4.94 -7.50 6.29
N SER A 96 -4.36 -7.10 5.17
CA SER A 96 -3.88 -5.74 4.97
C SER A 96 -4.99 -4.78 4.52
N PRO A 97 -4.84 -3.46 4.68
CA PRO A 97 -5.79 -2.48 4.10
C PRO A 97 -5.85 -2.48 2.57
N ILE A 98 -5.00 -3.28 1.91
CA ILE A 98 -5.05 -3.51 0.48
C ILE A 98 -5.89 -4.76 0.23
N GLN A 99 -7.03 -4.57 -0.40
CA GLN A 99 -7.96 -5.63 -0.79
C GLN A 99 -7.95 -5.77 -2.31
N CYS A 100 -8.01 -7.01 -2.80
CA CYS A 100 -7.89 -7.29 -4.23
C CYS A 100 -9.05 -8.15 -4.69
N LEU A 101 -9.76 -7.67 -5.71
CA LEU A 101 -10.85 -8.38 -6.35
C LEU A 101 -10.41 -8.85 -7.73
N VAL A 102 -10.29 -10.17 -7.92
CA VAL A 102 -9.81 -10.75 -9.19
C VAL A 102 -10.93 -10.70 -10.22
N ILE A 103 -10.66 -10.04 -11.35
CA ILE A 103 -11.58 -9.89 -12.47
C ILE A 103 -10.78 -10.26 -13.72
N PRO A 104 -10.90 -11.50 -14.23
CA PRO A 104 -10.13 -11.94 -15.38
C PRO A 104 -10.41 -11.11 -16.64
N GLY A 105 -9.34 -10.73 -17.32
CA GLY A 105 -9.37 -10.00 -18.58
C GLY A 105 -9.16 -8.49 -18.45
N ASN A 106 -8.16 -7.97 -19.15
CA ASN A 106 -7.77 -6.55 -19.13
C ASN A 106 -8.96 -5.61 -19.43
N GLU A 107 -9.74 -5.89 -20.46
CA GLU A 107 -10.84 -5.01 -20.87
C GLU A 107 -11.99 -5.04 -19.86
N LYS A 108 -12.30 -6.22 -19.30
CA LYS A 108 -13.34 -6.35 -18.28
C LYS A 108 -12.97 -5.58 -17.01
N VAL A 109 -11.75 -5.76 -16.49
CA VAL A 109 -11.33 -5.07 -15.26
C VAL A 109 -11.22 -3.56 -15.45
N LYS A 110 -10.82 -3.08 -16.64
CA LYS A 110 -10.84 -1.64 -16.97
C LYS A 110 -12.25 -1.10 -16.99
N SER A 111 -13.17 -1.76 -17.69
CA SER A 111 -14.56 -1.30 -17.79
C SER A 111 -15.24 -1.23 -16.42
N VAL A 112 -14.99 -2.21 -15.54
CA VAL A 112 -15.50 -2.16 -14.16
C VAL A 112 -14.86 -1.02 -13.38
N ALA A 113 -13.54 -0.81 -13.51
CA ALA A 113 -12.86 0.31 -12.86
C ALA A 113 -13.45 1.65 -13.28
N GLU A 114 -13.68 1.87 -14.58
CA GLU A 114 -14.24 3.09 -15.13
C GLU A 114 -15.65 3.36 -14.59
N LYS A 115 -16.50 2.33 -14.51
CA LYS A 115 -17.86 2.48 -13.94
C LYS A 115 -17.82 2.87 -12.47
N VAL A 116 -16.96 2.23 -11.67
CA VAL A 116 -16.80 2.56 -10.24
C VAL A 116 -16.19 3.96 -10.06
N GLN A 117 -15.30 4.38 -10.95
CA GLN A 117 -14.77 5.75 -11.00
C GLN A 117 -15.85 6.77 -11.35
N ASN A 118 -16.75 6.46 -12.29
CA ASN A 118 -17.89 7.31 -12.64
C ASN A 118 -18.89 7.45 -11.48
N ASP A 119 -18.94 6.47 -10.57
CA ASP A 119 -19.72 6.56 -9.32
C ASP A 119 -19.02 7.41 -8.24
N GLY A 120 -17.83 7.95 -8.52
CA GLY A 120 -17.09 8.85 -7.63
C GLY A 120 -15.98 8.19 -6.81
N PHE A 121 -15.62 6.93 -7.08
CA PHE A 121 -14.60 6.20 -6.33
C PHE A 121 -13.34 5.90 -7.16
N ASP A 122 -12.17 6.38 -6.72
CA ASP A 122 -10.90 6.07 -7.40
C ASP A 122 -10.41 4.65 -7.05
N VAL A 123 -10.74 3.68 -7.91
CA VAL A 123 -10.17 2.33 -7.90
C VAL A 123 -9.26 2.12 -9.09
N ARG A 124 -8.15 1.39 -8.90
CA ARG A 124 -7.17 1.16 -9.98
C ARG A 124 -7.14 -0.30 -10.42
N PRO A 125 -7.32 -0.58 -11.72
CA PRO A 125 -7.13 -1.92 -12.25
C PRO A 125 -5.64 -2.25 -12.35
N ILE A 126 -5.27 -3.47 -12.00
CA ILE A 126 -3.94 -4.04 -12.22
C ILE A 126 -4.05 -5.05 -13.35
N LEU A 127 -3.35 -4.76 -14.44
CA LEU A 127 -3.49 -5.43 -15.73
C LEU A 127 -2.33 -6.39 -15.99
N SER A 128 -2.53 -7.34 -16.90
CA SER A 128 -1.41 -8.04 -17.55
C SER A 128 -0.63 -7.07 -18.44
N PRO A 129 0.72 -7.09 -18.45
CA PRO A 129 1.62 -8.13 -17.90
C PRO A 129 2.09 -7.91 -16.45
N THR A 130 1.65 -6.85 -15.75
CA THR A 130 2.03 -6.58 -14.34
C THR A 130 1.58 -7.72 -13.40
N VAL A 131 0.46 -8.36 -13.73
CA VAL A 131 0.02 -9.63 -13.13
C VAL A 131 -0.15 -10.70 -14.20
N PRO A 132 -0.08 -11.99 -13.86
CA PRO A 132 -0.33 -13.07 -14.82
C PRO A 132 -1.69 -12.92 -15.51
N LYS A 133 -1.78 -13.38 -16.77
CA LYS A 133 -3.04 -13.42 -17.52
C LYS A 133 -4.12 -14.15 -16.72
N SER A 134 -5.37 -13.68 -16.83
CA SER A 134 -6.53 -14.20 -16.09
C SER A 134 -6.46 -13.99 -14.57
N LYS A 135 -5.46 -13.24 -14.08
CA LYS A 135 -5.32 -12.83 -12.66
C LYS A 135 -5.29 -11.30 -12.53
N GLU A 136 -5.82 -10.60 -13.52
CA GLU A 136 -6.13 -9.17 -13.45
C GLU A 136 -7.07 -8.91 -12.28
N ARG A 137 -6.98 -7.71 -11.68
CA ARG A 137 -7.70 -7.41 -10.45
C ARG A 137 -7.91 -5.91 -10.25
N LEU A 138 -8.98 -5.55 -9.56
CA LEU A 138 -9.07 -4.24 -8.94
C LEU A 138 -8.31 -4.27 -7.61
N ARG A 139 -7.42 -3.28 -7.43
CA ARG A 139 -6.70 -3.08 -6.18
C ARG A 139 -7.36 -1.94 -5.41
N ILE A 140 -8.04 -2.28 -4.32
CA ILE A 140 -8.64 -1.34 -3.38
C ILE A 140 -7.61 -1.04 -2.29
N CYS A 141 -7.34 0.24 -2.04
CA CYS A 141 -6.49 0.70 -0.94
C CYS A 141 -7.35 1.50 0.04
N LEU A 142 -7.61 0.93 1.22
CA LEU A 142 -8.37 1.61 2.27
C LEU A 142 -7.43 2.40 3.17
N HIS A 143 -7.83 3.63 3.49
CA HIS A 143 -7.05 4.53 4.34
C HIS A 143 -7.77 4.81 5.66
N ALA A 144 -7.00 5.05 6.72
CA ALA A 144 -7.57 5.38 8.03
C ALA A 144 -8.38 6.69 8.04
N PHE A 145 -8.19 7.58 7.06
CA PHE A 145 -8.98 8.81 6.95
C PHE A 145 -10.33 8.59 6.24
N ASN A 146 -10.55 7.45 5.57
CA ASN A 146 -11.84 7.18 4.96
C ASN A 146 -12.95 7.10 6.02
N THR A 147 -14.16 7.43 5.60
CA THR A 147 -15.38 7.26 6.41
C THR A 147 -16.02 5.90 6.17
N GLU A 148 -16.83 5.42 7.10
CA GLU A 148 -17.56 4.17 6.92
C GLU A 148 -18.53 4.25 5.74
N ASN A 149 -19.19 5.40 5.54
CA ASN A 149 -20.09 5.64 4.41
C ASN A 149 -19.36 5.56 3.06
N GLU A 150 -18.15 6.11 2.95
CA GLU A 150 -17.32 5.98 1.73
C GLU A 150 -16.98 4.50 1.46
N VAL A 151 -16.65 3.74 2.50
CA VAL A 151 -16.30 2.32 2.36
C VAL A 151 -17.51 1.48 1.95
N ILE A 152 -18.67 1.73 2.56
CA ILE A 152 -19.94 1.07 2.21
C ILE A 152 -20.33 1.43 0.78
N GLY A 153 -20.31 2.72 0.43
CA GLY A 153 -20.65 3.20 -0.90
C GLY A 153 -19.73 2.61 -1.98
N LEU A 154 -18.43 2.47 -1.70
CA LEU A 154 -17.49 1.80 -2.60
C LEU A 154 -17.88 0.33 -2.82
N ALA A 155 -18.17 -0.40 -1.74
CA ALA A 155 -18.57 -1.80 -1.84
C ALA A 155 -19.87 -1.96 -2.63
N GLU A 156 -20.86 -1.08 -2.41
CA GLU A 156 -22.12 -1.07 -3.15
C GLU A 156 -21.93 -0.73 -4.64
N SER A 157 -21.07 0.24 -4.97
CA SER A 157 -20.72 0.55 -6.35
C SER A 157 -20.06 -0.65 -7.05
N ILE A 158 -19.14 -1.35 -6.39
CA ILE A 158 -18.54 -2.59 -6.92
C ILE A 158 -19.62 -3.66 -7.11
N ASN A 159 -20.51 -3.85 -6.14
CA ASN A 159 -21.58 -4.84 -6.19
C ASN A 159 -22.57 -4.60 -7.35
N ARG A 160 -22.72 -3.34 -7.80
CA ARG A 160 -23.61 -2.95 -8.90
C ARG A 160 -22.95 -3.06 -10.28
N ASN A 161 -21.66 -2.75 -10.38
CA ASN A 161 -20.97 -2.58 -11.66
C ASN A 161 -20.20 -3.82 -12.14
N LEU A 162 -19.97 -4.78 -11.26
CA LEU A 162 -19.36 -6.07 -11.57
C LEU A 162 -20.42 -7.14 -11.76
#